data_AF-A0AAU5R435-F1
#
_entry.id   AF-A0AAU5R435-F1
#
_cell.length_a   1.000
_cell.length_b   1.000
_cell.length_c   1.000
_cell.angle_alpha   90.00
_cell.angle_beta   90.00
_cell.angle_gamma   90.00
#
_symmetry.space_group_name_H-M   'P 1'
#
loop_
_entity.id
_entity.type
_entity.pdbx_description
1 polymer ?
#
loop_
_entity_poly.entity_id
_entity_poly.type
_entity_poly.pdbx_seq_one_letter_code
_entity_poly.pdbx_strand_id
1 'polypeptide(L)'
;MSRIAQVIVLATYADEVMEPLTRPDESRSWRGHFQPLDLFVGGWVIEFNRVGPRTGLLKHLESLPWPNPGHVQVLIHDEEDDCFGLWMIHDGRLVEVPLPRTQRFHSPAPPSDEYAPSPGYLWRTDAGSTVPAKLSTEQQDPRPAW
;
A
#
# COMPACT_ATOMS: atom_id res chain seq x y z
N MET A 1 -11.54 -2.60 -15.62
CA MET A 1 -11.80 -3.56 -14.53
C MET A 1 -11.64 -2.83 -13.21
N SER A 2 -12.50 -3.11 -12.23
CA SER A 2 -12.27 -2.69 -10.84
C SER A 2 -11.03 -3.45 -10.36
N ARG A 3 -10.09 -2.78 -9.69
CA ARG A 3 -8.93 -3.42 -9.07
C ARG A 3 -8.97 -2.98 -7.62
N ILE A 4 -9.51 -3.85 -6.77
CA ILE A 4 -9.78 -3.52 -5.39
C ILE A 4 -8.48 -3.58 -4.60
N ALA A 5 -8.29 -2.65 -3.67
CA ALA A 5 -7.21 -2.78 -2.69
C ALA A 5 -7.66 -2.35 -1.32
N GLN A 6 -7.25 -3.15 -0.34
CA GLN A 6 -7.45 -2.89 1.07
C GLN A 6 -6.13 -2.40 1.67
N VAL A 7 -6.21 -1.33 2.45
CA VAL A 7 -5.09 -0.80 3.22
C VAL A 7 -5.49 -0.79 4.69
N ILE A 8 -4.66 -1.42 5.52
CA ILE A 8 -4.82 -1.44 6.98
C ILE A 8 -3.61 -0.74 7.59
N VAL A 9 -3.83 0.20 8.49
CA VAL A 9 -2.78 0.86 9.28
C VAL A 9 -2.92 0.39 10.71
N LEU A 10 -1.83 -0.13 11.28
CA LEU A 10 -1.70 -0.43 12.70
C LEU A 10 -0.67 0.52 13.30
N ALA A 11 -1.08 1.28 14.31
CA ALA A 11 -0.21 2.25 14.97
C ALA A 11 -0.70 2.57 16.39
N THR A 12 0.15 2.30 17.38
CA THR A 12 -0.15 2.54 18.79
C THR A 12 -0.20 4.04 19.10
N TYR A 13 -1.22 4.47 19.84
CA TYR A 13 -1.42 5.86 20.29
C TYR A 13 -1.53 6.88 19.13
N ALA A 14 -1.95 6.43 17.95
CA ALA A 14 -2.01 7.25 16.75
C ALA A 14 -3.39 7.87 16.47
N ASP A 15 -4.30 7.85 17.45
CA ASP A 15 -5.67 8.36 17.29
C ASP A 15 -5.71 9.80 16.78
N GLU A 16 -4.91 10.70 17.37
CA GLU A 16 -4.85 12.10 16.94
C GLU A 16 -4.30 12.27 15.51
N VAL A 17 -3.36 11.41 15.11
CA VAL A 17 -2.78 11.42 13.75
C VAL A 17 -3.77 10.87 12.72
N MET A 18 -4.54 9.85 13.10
CA MET A 18 -5.47 9.16 12.22
C MET A 18 -6.86 9.80 12.17
N GLU A 19 -7.26 10.56 13.19
CA GLU A 19 -8.57 11.21 13.26
C GLU A 19 -8.91 12.01 12.00
N PRO A 20 -8.02 12.88 11.47
CA PRO A 20 -8.33 13.62 10.25
C PRO A 20 -8.55 12.70 9.06
N LEU A 21 -7.81 11.58 8.99
CA LEU A 21 -7.89 10.60 7.92
C LEU A 21 -9.20 9.80 7.92
N THR A 22 -9.98 9.84 9.01
CA THR A 22 -11.32 9.24 9.10
C THR A 22 -12.43 10.10 8.50
N ARG A 23 -12.08 11.29 8.01
CA ARG A 23 -13.02 12.25 7.42
C ARG A 23 -12.73 12.50 5.94
N PRO A 24 -13.76 12.83 5.13
CA PRO A 24 -13.57 13.31 3.77
C PRO A 24 -12.73 14.60 3.76
N ASP A 25 -11.85 14.70 2.78
CA ASP A 25 -10.95 15.84 2.59
C ASP A 25 -10.51 15.89 1.13
N GLU A 26 -11.04 16.86 0.40
CA GLU A 26 -10.81 17.03 -1.04
C GLU A 26 -9.42 17.61 -1.35
N SER A 27 -8.65 18.03 -0.34
CA SER A 27 -7.28 18.54 -0.54
C SER A 27 -6.24 17.42 -0.71
N ARG A 28 -6.59 16.17 -0.39
CA ARG A 28 -5.70 15.02 -0.47
C ARG A 28 -5.50 14.57 -1.92
N SER A 29 -4.30 14.07 -2.20
CA SER A 29 -3.98 13.44 -3.49
C SER A 29 -4.70 12.10 -3.70
N TRP A 30 -5.08 11.44 -2.60
CA TRP A 30 -5.85 10.20 -2.58
C TRP A 30 -7.27 10.45 -2.08
N ARG A 31 -8.23 9.60 -2.44
CA ARG A 31 -9.66 9.78 -2.13
C ARG A 31 -10.20 8.66 -1.25
N GLY A 32 -10.91 9.04 -0.20
CA GLY A 32 -11.59 8.13 0.72
C GLY A 32 -11.32 8.54 2.16
N HIS A 33 -11.77 7.71 3.10
CA HIS A 33 -11.54 7.92 4.52
C HIS A 33 -11.34 6.57 5.20
N PHE A 34 -10.46 6.56 6.19
CA PHE A 34 -10.23 5.39 7.02
C PHE A 34 -11.39 5.15 7.98
N GLN A 35 -11.64 3.89 8.27
CA GLN A 35 -12.57 3.44 9.30
C GLN A 35 -11.78 2.80 10.44
N PRO A 36 -12.03 3.16 11.71
CA PRO A 36 -11.37 2.51 12.84
C PRO A 36 -11.81 1.05 12.96
N LEU A 37 -10.87 0.17 13.32
CA LEU A 37 -11.09 -1.26 13.52
C LEU A 37 -11.37 -1.66 14.98
N ASP A 38 -11.52 -0.69 15.89
CA ASP A 38 -11.74 -0.88 17.33
C ASP A 38 -10.79 -1.92 17.96
N LEU A 39 -9.49 -1.76 17.69
CA LEU A 39 -8.43 -2.62 18.21
C LEU A 39 -7.67 -1.90 19.32
N PHE A 40 -7.32 -2.62 20.40
CA PHE A 40 -6.52 -2.07 21.51
C PHE A 40 -5.20 -1.41 21.04
N VAL A 41 -4.60 -1.94 19.98
CA VAL A 41 -3.32 -1.45 19.44
C VAL A 41 -3.45 -0.24 18.52
N GLY A 42 -4.67 0.24 18.25
CA GLY A 42 -4.94 1.25 17.23
C GLY A 42 -4.89 0.65 15.82
N GLY A 43 -6.03 0.62 15.13
CA GLY A 43 -6.15 0.04 13.80
C GLY A 43 -7.17 0.77 12.94
N TRP A 44 -6.85 0.95 11.66
CA TRP A 44 -7.71 1.64 10.70
C TRP A 44 -7.66 0.94 9.34
N VAL A 45 -8.79 0.92 8.63
CA VAL A 45 -8.91 0.29 7.31
C VAL A 45 -9.51 1.26 6.28
N ILE A 46 -9.08 1.13 5.03
CA ILE A 46 -9.72 1.76 3.88
C ILE A 46 -9.69 0.79 2.69
N GLU A 47 -10.71 0.88 1.84
CA GLU A 47 -10.78 0.12 0.59
C GLU A 47 -10.87 1.06 -0.60
N PHE A 48 -10.12 0.75 -1.66
CA PHE A 48 -10.12 1.46 -2.93
C PHE A 48 -10.64 0.56 -4.03
N ASN A 49 -11.59 1.04 -4.83
CA ASN A 49 -12.14 0.29 -5.97
C ASN A 49 -11.31 0.45 -7.26
N ARG A 50 -10.35 1.38 -7.28
CA ARG A 50 -9.54 1.73 -8.45
C ARG A 50 -8.15 2.19 -8.03
N VAL A 51 -7.18 2.06 -8.94
CA VAL A 51 -5.79 2.47 -8.71
C VAL A 51 -5.64 3.99 -8.58
N GLY A 52 -6.32 4.79 -9.41
CA GLY A 52 -6.17 6.26 -9.39
C GLY A 52 -6.47 6.92 -8.02
N PRO A 53 -7.59 6.58 -7.35
CA PRO A 53 -7.92 7.10 -6.02
C PRO A 53 -6.93 6.86 -4.89
N ARG A 54 -6.01 5.89 -4.99
CA ARG A 54 -5.04 5.60 -3.92
C ARG A 54 -3.67 6.25 -4.12
N THR A 55 -3.43 6.90 -5.26
CA THR A 55 -2.12 7.48 -5.61
C THR A 55 -1.66 8.51 -4.56
N GLY A 56 -0.45 8.31 -4.03
CA GLY A 56 0.16 9.20 -3.05
C GLY A 56 -0.30 8.94 -1.60
N LEU A 57 -1.08 7.88 -1.36
CA LEU A 57 -1.45 7.47 -0.01
C LEU A 57 -0.21 7.14 0.82
N LEU A 58 0.74 6.34 0.31
CA LEU A 58 1.90 5.97 1.11
C LEU A 58 2.79 7.17 1.42
N LYS A 59 2.95 8.08 0.46
CA LYS A 59 3.68 9.34 0.70
C LYS A 59 2.99 10.21 1.75
N HIS A 60 1.65 10.26 1.76
CA HIS A 60 0.92 10.97 2.80
C HIS A 60 1.15 10.29 4.16
N LEU A 61 0.96 8.97 4.26
CA LEU A 61 1.22 8.23 5.50
C LEU A 61 2.66 8.39 5.99
N GLU A 62 3.67 8.38 5.11
CA GLU A 62 5.08 8.64 5.43
C GLU A 62 5.28 10.03 6.08
N SER A 63 4.53 11.05 5.63
CA SER A 63 4.66 12.43 6.10
C SER A 63 3.99 12.73 7.44
N LEU A 64 3.16 11.81 7.95
CA LEU A 64 2.40 12.03 9.17
C LEU A 64 3.31 12.05 10.41
N PRO A 65 3.00 12.89 11.41
CA PRO A 65 3.80 13.03 12.62
C PRO A 65 3.52 11.88 13.60
N TRP A 66 3.88 10.66 13.23
CA TRP A 66 3.63 9.47 14.03
C TRP A 66 4.30 9.56 15.41
N PRO A 67 3.59 9.25 16.52
CA PRO A 67 4.18 9.25 17.86
C PRO A 67 5.34 8.25 17.99
N ASN A 68 5.19 7.08 17.35
CA ASN A 68 6.20 6.03 17.30
C ASN A 68 6.33 5.50 15.86
N PRO A 69 7.09 6.18 14.98
CA PRO A 69 7.17 5.83 13.55
C PRO A 69 7.58 4.37 13.30
N GLY A 70 8.53 3.84 14.09
CA GLY A 70 9.01 2.46 13.96
C GLY A 70 7.99 1.38 14.35
N HIS A 71 6.84 1.76 14.94
CA HIS A 71 5.75 0.84 15.25
C HIS A 71 4.63 0.86 14.20
N VAL A 72 4.69 1.79 13.24
CA VAL A 72 3.68 1.90 12.18
C VAL A 72 3.84 0.73 11.22
N GLN A 73 2.75 -0.03 11.06
CA GLN A 73 2.64 -1.12 10.10
C GLN A 73 1.50 -0.79 9.15
N VAL A 74 1.81 -0.71 7.86
CA VAL A 74 0.82 -0.52 6.81
C VAL A 74 0.74 -1.81 6.01
N LEU A 75 -0.38 -2.51 6.13
CA LEU A 75 -0.66 -3.73 5.39
C LEU A 75 -1.46 -3.36 4.16
N ILE A 76 -1.04 -3.85 2.99
CA ILE A 76 -1.72 -3.58 1.74
C ILE A 76 -1.97 -4.90 1.03
N HIS A 77 -3.21 -5.11 0.61
CA HIS A 77 -3.61 -6.23 -0.23
C HIS A 77 -4.35 -5.70 -1.43
N ASP A 78 -3.74 -5.81 -2.60
CA ASP A 78 -4.41 -5.64 -3.87
C ASP A 78 -5.13 -6.95 -4.27
N GLU A 79 -6.24 -6.88 -4.99
CA GLU A 79 -7.04 -8.03 -5.41
C GLU A 79 -6.23 -9.13 -6.12
N GLU A 80 -5.13 -8.76 -6.77
CA GLU A 80 -4.24 -9.67 -7.48
C GLU A 80 -3.01 -10.13 -6.66
N ASP A 81 -2.92 -9.74 -5.38
CA ASP A 81 -1.88 -10.21 -4.45
C ASP A 81 -2.27 -11.56 -3.82
N ASP A 82 -1.30 -12.44 -3.57
CA ASP A 82 -1.52 -13.71 -2.85
C ASP A 82 -1.71 -13.50 -1.33
N CYS A 83 -1.22 -12.37 -0.80
CA CYS A 83 -1.27 -12.02 0.61
C CYS A 83 -1.03 -10.52 0.81
N PHE A 84 -1.21 -10.04 2.05
CA PHE A 84 -0.87 -8.65 2.39
C PHE A 84 0.64 -8.45 2.33
N GLY A 85 1.07 -7.41 1.62
CA GLY A 85 2.40 -6.83 1.80
C GLY A 85 2.45 -6.00 3.08
N LEU A 86 3.65 -5.81 3.61
CA LEU A 86 3.92 -5.03 4.82
C LEU A 86 4.81 -3.85 4.48
N TRP A 87 4.39 -2.65 4.88
CA TRP A 87 5.21 -1.44 4.84
C TRP A 87 5.44 -0.94 6.26
N MET A 88 6.68 -0.53 6.53
CA MET A 88 7.08 0.03 7.82
C MET A 88 7.97 1.24 7.61
N ILE A 89 8.01 2.13 8.60
CA ILE A 89 8.89 3.30 8.55
C ILE A 89 10.30 2.89 9.00
N HIS A 90 11.24 2.92 8.06
CA HIS A 90 12.67 2.73 8.29
C HIS A 90 13.44 3.98 7.82
N ASP A 91 14.32 4.51 8.66
CA ASP A 91 15.11 5.71 8.37
C ASP A 91 14.26 6.91 7.88
N GLY A 92 13.06 7.06 8.46
CA GLY A 92 12.11 8.12 8.12
C GLY A 92 11.36 7.90 6.80
N ARG A 93 11.46 6.72 6.19
CA ARG A 93 10.80 6.38 4.93
C ARG A 93 9.88 5.17 5.09
N LEU A 94 8.69 5.25 4.51
CA LEU A 94 7.74 4.14 4.50
C LEU A 94 8.09 3.20 3.36
N VAL A 95 8.69 2.05 3.69
CA VAL A 95 9.23 1.10 2.74
C VAL A 95 8.58 -0.26 2.90
N GLU A 96 8.45 -1.00 1.79
CA GLU A 96 7.97 -2.38 1.85
C GLU A 96 9.04 -3.26 2.52
N VAL A 97 8.60 -4.05 3.50
CA VAL A 97 9.41 -5.03 4.21
C VAL A 97 9.29 -6.36 3.49
N PRO A 98 10.40 -6.96 3.01
CA PRO A 98 10.37 -8.27 2.37
C PRO A 98 9.83 -9.34 3.32
N LEU A 99 8.75 -10.02 2.92
CA LEU A 99 8.23 -11.15 3.67
C LEU A 99 8.88 -12.45 3.16
N PRO A 100 9.22 -13.40 4.04
CA PRO A 100 9.71 -14.70 3.61
C PRO A 100 8.75 -15.37 2.65
N ARG A 101 9.30 -15.97 1.60
CA ARG A 101 8.53 -16.72 0.57
C ARG A 101 7.56 -15.84 -0.23
N THR A 102 7.80 -14.53 -0.29
CA THR A 102 7.09 -13.64 -1.20
C THR A 102 8.05 -12.91 -2.13
N GLN A 103 7.53 -12.46 -3.27
CA GLN A 103 8.24 -11.58 -4.19
C GLN A 103 7.25 -10.63 -4.86
N ARG A 104 7.59 -9.33 -4.90
CA ARG A 104 6.81 -8.34 -5.64
C ARG A 104 7.28 -8.26 -7.09
N PHE A 105 6.33 -8.33 -8.01
CA PHE A 105 6.56 -8.19 -9.44
C PHE A 105 5.81 -6.97 -9.98
N HIS A 106 6.41 -6.22 -10.88
CA HIS A 106 5.75 -5.11 -11.56
C HIS A 106 5.62 -5.41 -13.06
N SER A 107 4.47 -5.03 -13.63
CA SER A 107 4.34 -4.97 -15.09
C SER A 107 5.29 -3.92 -15.65
N PRO A 108 5.69 -4.04 -16.93
CA PRO A 108 6.45 -2.99 -17.57
C PRO A 108 5.73 -1.65 -17.59
N ALA A 109 6.52 -0.57 -17.52
CA ALA A 109 5.98 0.78 -17.65
C ALA A 109 5.17 0.87 -18.95
N PRO A 110 3.94 1.42 -18.92
CA PRO A 110 3.21 1.72 -20.13
C PRO A 110 4.00 2.74 -20.98
N PRO A 111 3.77 2.77 -22.30
CA PRO A 111 4.51 3.67 -23.21
C PRO A 111 4.20 5.16 -22.99
N SER A 112 3.22 5.51 -22.15
CA SER A 112 2.87 6.87 -21.77
C SER A 112 2.64 7.01 -20.27
N ASP A 113 2.79 8.23 -19.75
CA ASP A 113 2.50 8.58 -18.36
C ASP A 113 1.00 8.82 -18.07
N GLU A 114 0.13 8.49 -19.03
CA GLU A 114 -1.32 8.64 -18.88
C GLU A 114 -1.88 7.77 -17.74
N TYR A 115 -1.22 6.63 -17.47
CA TYR A 115 -1.62 5.69 -16.44
C TYR A 115 -0.67 5.73 -15.25
N ALA A 116 -1.27 5.77 -14.05
CA ALA A 116 -0.54 5.60 -12.80
C ALA A 116 0.23 4.26 -12.80
N PRO A 117 1.43 4.21 -12.20
CA PRO A 117 2.18 2.98 -12.05
C PRO A 117 1.37 1.87 -11.39
N SER A 118 1.57 0.65 -11.87
CA SER A 118 0.93 -0.54 -11.31
C SER A 118 1.50 -0.85 -9.92
N PRO A 119 0.66 -1.14 -8.90
CA PRO A 119 1.08 -1.51 -7.53
C PRO A 119 1.99 -2.75 -7.48
N GLY A 120 2.13 -3.43 -8.61
CA GLY A 120 2.75 -4.73 -8.72
C GLY A 120 1.81 -5.83 -8.25
N TYR A 121 2.41 -6.99 -8.03
CA TYR A 121 1.77 -8.23 -7.62
C TYR A 121 2.67 -8.87 -6.57
N LEU A 122 2.15 -9.11 -5.38
CA LEU A 122 2.85 -9.84 -4.34
C LEU A 122 2.51 -11.32 -4.45
N TRP A 123 3.50 -12.10 -4.88
CA TRP A 123 3.35 -13.53 -5.14
C TRP A 123 4.00 -14.37 -4.05
N ARG A 124 3.38 -15.47 -3.67
CA ARG A 124 3.97 -16.51 -2.82
C ARG A 124 4.82 -17.46 -3.65
N THR A 125 6.10 -17.57 -3.30
CA THR A 125 7.05 -18.44 -4.00
C THR A 125 6.99 -19.90 -3.55
N ASP A 126 6.22 -20.20 -2.50
CA ASP A 126 6.03 -21.55 -1.95
C ASP A 126 4.67 -22.18 -2.30
N ALA A 127 3.80 -21.45 -3.01
CA ALA A 127 2.46 -21.91 -3.38
C ALA A 127 2.42 -22.86 -4.59
N GLY A 128 3.56 -23.10 -5.26
CA GLY A 128 3.63 -23.90 -6.48
C GLY A 128 3.05 -23.21 -7.73
N SER A 129 2.58 -21.97 -7.60
CA SER A 129 2.11 -21.14 -8.71
C SER A 129 3.29 -20.68 -9.56
N THR A 130 3.23 -20.87 -10.87
CA THR A 130 4.25 -20.34 -11.80
C THR A 130 4.07 -18.83 -11.95
N VAL A 131 5.13 -18.07 -11.66
CA VAL A 131 5.18 -16.62 -11.95
C VAL A 131 4.88 -16.41 -13.44
N PRO A 132 3.93 -15.51 -13.81
CA PRO A 132 3.64 -15.20 -15.20
C PRO A 132 4.91 -14.80 -15.96
N ALA A 133 5.18 -15.44 -17.09
CA ALA A 133 6.39 -15.22 -17.90
C ALA A 133 6.60 -13.76 -18.38
N LYS A 134 5.56 -12.92 -18.29
CA LYS A 134 5.60 -11.49 -18.67
C LYS A 134 6.10 -10.56 -17.55
N LEU A 135 6.30 -11.07 -16.34
CA LEU A 135 6.78 -10.30 -15.19
C LEU A 135 8.31 -10.49 -15.08
N SER A 136 9.06 -9.77 -15.91
CA SER A 136 10.53 -9.75 -15.81
C SER A 136 10.98 -8.62 -14.89
N THR A 137 11.94 -8.90 -14.01
CA THR A 137 12.56 -7.88 -13.14
C THR A 137 13.29 -6.79 -13.93
N GLU A 138 13.75 -7.12 -15.15
CA GLU A 138 14.50 -6.20 -16.02
C GLU A 138 13.62 -5.16 -16.73
N GLN A 139 12.30 -5.40 -16.79
CA GLN A 139 11.37 -4.52 -17.49
C GLN A 139 10.42 -3.78 -16.53
N GLN A 140 10.64 -3.84 -15.21
CA GLN A 140 9.73 -3.27 -14.23
C GLN A 140 9.56 -1.76 -14.38
N ASP A 141 8.33 -1.27 -14.22
CA ASP A 141 8.05 0.16 -14.11
C ASP A 141 8.82 0.74 -12.90
N PRO A 142 9.73 1.72 -13.09
CA PRO A 142 10.52 2.26 -11.99
C PRO A 142 9.75 3.28 -11.14
N ARG A 143 8.54 3.68 -11.55
CA ARG A 143 7.75 4.70 -10.85
C ARG A 143 7.10 4.10 -9.59
N PRO A 144 7.08 4.81 -8.45
CA PRO A 144 6.45 4.31 -7.22
C PRO A 144 4.94 4.20 -7.42
N ALA A 145 4.41 3.02 -7.16
CA ALA A 145 3.01 2.70 -7.42
C ALA A 145 2.03 3.11 -6.32
N TRP A 146 2.55 3.66 -5.22
CA TRP A 146 1.86 3.91 -3.97
C TRP A 146 2.29 5.25 -3.35
#